data_AF-A0A9D5ZBT9-F1
#
_entry.id   AF-A0A9D5ZBT9-F1
#
_cell.length_a   1.000
_cell.length_b   1.000
_cell.length_c   1.000
_cell.angle_alpha   90.00
_cell.angle_beta   90.00
_cell.angle_gamma   90.00
#
_symmetry.space_group_name_H-M   'P 1'
#
loop_
_entity.id
_entity.type
_entity.pdbx_description
1 polymer ?
#
loop_
_entity_poly.entity_id
_entity_poly.type
_entity_poly.pdbx_seq_one_letter_code
_entity_poly.pdbx_strand_id
1 'polypeptide(L)'
;MNRFQRLVELRQIREETAANALARVQGRIQKTQEEIVGLDRETEAESRAAKENLASGCLLPPKMYEDFFRGQVWRRRRLEERKSRLQVEAQVARQAWFEARTLLQQAEKLALKDDAARKVEARRKEGKELDMAGILGASHSRL
;
A
#
# COMPACT_ATOMS: atom_id res chain seq x y z
N MET A 1 -19.40 19.67 -12.50
CA MET A 1 -18.21 18.88 -12.15
C MET A 1 -17.25 18.84 -13.34
N ASN A 2 -15.97 19.20 -13.15
CA ASN A 2 -14.98 19.31 -14.22
C ASN A 2 -14.48 17.92 -14.67
N ARG A 3 -14.18 17.72 -15.97
CA ARG A 3 -13.61 16.46 -16.51
C ARG A 3 -12.32 16.05 -15.79
N PHE A 4 -11.49 17.01 -15.38
CA PHE A 4 -10.24 16.73 -14.67
C PHE A 4 -10.47 16.41 -13.20
N GLN A 5 -11.47 17.01 -12.56
CA GLN A 5 -11.90 16.61 -11.21
C GLN A 5 -12.40 15.16 -11.21
N ARG A 6 -13.21 14.78 -12.21
CA ARG A 6 -13.63 13.38 -12.38
C ARG A 6 -12.46 12.43 -12.58
N LEU A 7 -11.45 12.85 -13.35
CA LEU A 7 -10.23 12.06 -13.54
C LEU A 7 -9.47 11.88 -12.20
N VAL A 8 -9.35 12.93 -11.38
CA VAL A 8 -8.72 12.85 -10.06
C VAL A 8 -9.44 11.83 -9.18
N GLU A 9 -10.77 11.89 -9.07
CA GLU A 9 -11.54 10.93 -8.28
C GLU A 9 -11.30 9.48 -8.74
N LEU A 10 -11.36 9.24 -10.05
CA LEU A 10 -11.10 7.90 -10.59
C LEU A 10 -9.67 7.41 -10.30
N ARG A 11 -8.70 8.33 -10.28
CA ARG A 11 -7.31 8.01 -9.92
C ARG A 11 -7.12 7.80 -8.43
N GLN A 12 -7.84 8.54 -7.57
CA GLN A 12 -7.86 8.32 -6.13
C GLN A 12 -8.39 6.93 -5.81
N ILE A 13 -9.54 6.55 -6.35
CA ILE A 13 -10.10 5.20 -6.15
C ILE A 13 -9.09 4.12 -6.58
N ARG A 14 -8.40 4.31 -7.72
CA ARG A 14 -7.38 3.36 -8.17
C ARG A 14 -6.17 3.30 -7.23
N GLU A 15 -5.70 4.44 -6.75
CA GLU A 15 -4.59 4.49 -5.79
C GLU A 15 -4.96 3.83 -4.46
N GLU A 16 -6.15 4.10 -3.94
CA GLU A 16 -6.69 3.47 -2.73
C GLU A 16 -6.83 1.95 -2.89
N THR A 17 -7.35 1.48 -4.04
CA THR A 17 -7.46 0.04 -4.30
C THR A 17 -6.09 -0.65 -4.36
N ALA A 18 -5.09 0.00 -4.95
CA ALA A 18 -3.72 -0.50 -5.00
C ALA A 18 -3.05 -0.47 -3.61
N ALA A 19 -3.26 0.59 -2.83
CA ALA A 19 -2.79 0.69 -1.44
C ALA A 19 -3.39 -0.42 -0.57
N ASN A 20 -4.69 -0.67 -0.70
CA ASN A 20 -5.38 -1.76 0.00
C ASN A 20 -4.85 -3.13 -0.42
N ALA A 21 -4.51 -3.33 -1.69
CA ALA A 21 -3.90 -4.56 -2.15
C ALA A 21 -2.52 -4.78 -1.51
N LEU A 22 -1.67 -3.75 -1.48
CA LEU A 22 -0.38 -3.79 -0.80
C LEU A 22 -0.52 -4.10 0.69
N ALA A 23 -1.43 -3.41 1.39
CA ALA A 23 -1.68 -3.62 2.82
C ALA A 23 -2.13 -5.06 3.12
N ARG A 24 -2.99 -5.65 2.28
CA ARG A 24 -3.39 -7.07 2.41
C ARG A 24 -2.22 -8.02 2.28
N VAL A 25 -1.32 -7.81 1.33
CA VAL A 25 -0.14 -8.67 1.15
C VAL A 25 0.81 -8.50 2.33
N GLN A 26 1.04 -7.27 2.80
CA GLN A 26 1.84 -7.00 4.00
C GLN A 26 1.27 -7.70 5.25
N GLY A 27 -0.05 -7.66 5.44
CA GLY A 27 -0.72 -8.38 6.53
C GLY A 27 -0.52 -9.90 6.44
N ARG A 28 -0.53 -10.48 5.23
CA ARG A 28 -0.23 -11.91 5.03
C ARG A 28 1.24 -12.24 5.34
N ILE A 29 2.18 -11.36 4.97
CA ILE A 29 3.61 -11.52 5.31
C ILE A 29 3.77 -11.51 6.83
N GLN A 30 3.18 -10.53 7.52
CA GLN A 30 3.25 -10.41 8.96
C GLN A 30 2.67 -11.65 9.66
N LYS A 31 1.48 -12.10 9.24
CA LYS A 31 0.89 -13.34 9.76
C LYS A 31 1.79 -14.56 9.54
N THR A 32 2.41 -14.68 8.36
CA THR A 32 3.35 -15.78 8.08
C THR A 32 4.60 -15.67 8.96
N GLN A 33 5.07 -14.46 9.25
CA GLN A 33 6.18 -14.23 10.17
C GLN A 33 5.81 -14.63 11.61
N GLU A 34 4.60 -14.31 12.06
CA GLU A 34 4.08 -14.73 13.37
C GLU A 34 3.96 -16.26 13.45
N GLU A 35 3.50 -16.92 12.39
CA GLU A 35 3.46 -18.39 12.27
C GLU A 35 4.87 -19.01 12.42
N ILE A 36 5.90 -18.43 11.78
CA ILE A 36 7.30 -18.89 11.90
C ILE A 36 7.80 -18.73 13.34
N VAL A 37 7.58 -17.56 13.95
CA VAL A 37 8.02 -17.30 15.33
C VAL A 37 7.31 -18.22 16.31
N GLY A 38 6.02 -18.50 16.11
CA GLY A 38 5.27 -19.47 16.91
C GLY A 38 5.88 -20.87 16.80
N LEU A 39 6.15 -21.33 15.58
CA LEU A 39 6.76 -22.63 15.32
C LEU A 39 8.15 -22.77 15.96
N ASP A 40 8.96 -21.72 15.90
CA ASP A 40 10.29 -21.70 16.51
C ASP A 40 10.20 -21.81 18.04
N ARG A 41 9.26 -21.08 18.66
CA ARG A 41 9.02 -21.18 20.10
C ARG A 41 8.54 -22.57 20.53
N GLU A 42 7.63 -23.18 19.77
CA GLU A 42 7.19 -24.56 20.01
C GLU A 42 8.37 -25.53 19.92
N THR A 43 9.19 -25.39 18.88
CA THR A 43 10.37 -26.24 18.67
C THR A 43 11.39 -26.09 19.81
N GLU A 44 11.63 -24.87 20.29
CA GLU A 44 12.50 -24.60 21.42
C GLU A 44 11.96 -25.12 22.76
N ALA A 45 10.64 -25.04 22.97
CA ALA A 45 10.00 -25.59 24.16
C ALA A 45 10.12 -27.12 24.20
N GLU A 46 9.83 -27.78 23.09
CA GLU A 46 9.97 -29.24 22.97
C GLU A 46 11.43 -29.69 23.05
N SER A 47 12.38 -28.91 22.52
CA SER A 47 13.80 -29.18 22.69
C SER A 47 14.24 -29.12 24.16
N ARG A 48 13.69 -28.19 24.94
CA ARG A 48 13.94 -28.11 26.39
C ARG A 48 13.31 -29.29 27.13
N ALA A 49 12.04 -29.60 26.85
CA ALA A 49 11.34 -30.73 27.44
C ALA A 49 12.04 -32.07 27.13
N ALA A 50 12.52 -32.26 25.90
CA ALA A 50 13.29 -33.44 25.51
C ALA A 50 14.58 -33.60 26.33
N LYS A 51 15.31 -32.51 26.57
CA LYS A 51 16.54 -32.51 27.40
C LYS A 51 16.22 -32.83 28.86
N GLU A 52 15.14 -32.27 29.40
CA GLU A 52 14.67 -32.55 30.76
C GLU A 52 14.28 -34.01 30.91
N ASN A 53 13.48 -34.56 29.98
CA ASN A 53 13.06 -35.96 29.96
C ASN A 53 14.24 -36.94 29.92
N LEU A 54 15.28 -36.61 29.13
CA LEU A 54 16.54 -37.35 29.08
C LEU A 54 17.28 -37.31 30.43
N ALA A 55 17.30 -36.15 31.09
CA ALA A 55 17.93 -35.99 32.40
C ALA A 55 17.16 -36.70 33.54
N SER A 56 15.84 -36.78 33.44
CA SER A 56 14.97 -37.45 34.43
C SER A 56 14.75 -38.95 34.16
N GLY A 57 15.38 -39.52 33.13
CA GLY A 57 15.29 -40.95 32.79
C GLY A 57 13.94 -41.39 32.21
N CYS A 58 13.05 -40.45 31.89
CA CYS A 58 11.75 -40.72 31.28
C CYS A 58 11.91 -40.74 29.76
N LEU A 59 12.31 -41.89 29.21
CA LEU A 59 12.70 -42.01 27.81
C LEU A 59 11.49 -42.29 26.91
N LEU A 60 11.00 -41.25 26.22
CA LEU A 60 10.31 -41.44 24.95
C LEU A 60 11.29 -42.03 23.92
N PRO A 61 10.82 -42.85 22.96
CA PRO A 61 11.68 -43.40 21.92
C PRO A 61 12.41 -42.27 21.15
N PRO A 62 13.74 -42.33 20.98
CA PRO A 62 14.52 -41.29 20.28
C PRO A 62 13.95 -40.92 18.91
N LYS A 63 13.40 -41.92 18.20
CA LYS A 63 12.76 -41.77 16.90
C LYS A 63 11.57 -40.80 16.91
N MET A 64 10.81 -40.71 18.01
CA MET A 64 9.68 -39.77 18.10
C MET A 64 10.15 -38.32 18.13
N TYR A 65 11.26 -38.04 18.83
CA TYR A 65 11.86 -36.71 18.83
C TYR A 65 12.46 -36.36 17.47
N GLU A 66 13.17 -37.30 16.84
CA GLU A 66 13.73 -37.10 15.50
C GLU A 66 12.65 -36.79 14.46
N ASP A 67 11.55 -37.55 14.47
CA ASP A 67 10.42 -37.33 13.56
C ASP A 67 9.74 -35.99 13.83
N PHE A 68 9.58 -35.59 15.10
CA PHE A 68 9.06 -34.27 15.47
C PHE A 68 9.94 -33.13 14.93
N PHE A 69 11.24 -33.12 15.24
CA PHE A 69 12.15 -32.06 14.80
C PHE A 69 12.27 -32.00 13.28
N ARG A 70 12.30 -33.15 12.61
CA ARG A 70 12.26 -33.20 11.14
C ARG A 70 10.98 -32.59 10.58
N GLY A 71 9.84 -32.88 11.21
CA GLY A 71 8.55 -32.27 10.88
C GLY A 71 8.55 -30.75 11.07
N GLN A 72 9.16 -30.26 12.16
CA GLN A 72 9.29 -28.82 12.43
C GLN A 72 10.16 -28.12 11.38
N VAL A 73 11.31 -28.68 11.02
CA VAL A 73 12.17 -28.15 9.96
C VAL A 73 11.42 -28.07 8.63
N TRP A 74 10.65 -29.10 8.27
CA TRP A 74 9.86 -29.09 7.05
C TRP A 74 8.76 -28.01 7.06
N ARG A 75 8.03 -27.88 8.17
CA ARG A 75 7.00 -26.84 8.35
C ARG A 75 7.60 -25.45 8.24
N ARG A 76 8.74 -25.21 8.91
CA ARG A 76 9.47 -23.94 8.87
C ARG A 76 9.86 -23.57 7.45
N ARG A 77 10.49 -24.49 6.73
CA ARG A 77 10.88 -24.28 5.33
C ARG A 77 9.68 -23.91 4.46
N ARG A 78 8.53 -24.58 4.64
CA ARG A 78 7.31 -24.27 3.90
C ARG A 78 6.77 -22.87 4.21
N LEU A 79 6.85 -22.42 5.46
CA LEU A 79 6.47 -21.07 5.85
C LEU A 79 7.45 -20.02 5.28
N GLU A 80 8.76 -20.31 5.26
CA GLU A 80 9.76 -19.45 4.65
C GLU A 80 9.57 -19.32 3.13
N GLU A 81 9.29 -20.42 2.44
CA GLU A 81 8.93 -20.42 1.01
C GLU A 81 7.62 -19.67 0.75
N ARG A 82 6.64 -19.76 1.64
CA ARG A 82 5.41 -18.96 1.55
C ARG A 82 5.70 -17.47 1.73
N LYS A 83 6.53 -17.12 2.73
CA LYS A 83 6.93 -15.74 3.01
C LYS A 83 7.69 -15.13 1.82
N SER A 84 8.60 -15.87 1.19
CA SER A 84 9.34 -15.38 0.03
C SER A 84 8.43 -15.11 -1.17
N ARG A 85 7.45 -15.97 -1.44
CA ARG A 85 6.41 -15.74 -2.46
C ARG A 85 5.60 -14.48 -2.17
N LEU A 86 5.17 -14.31 -0.92
CA LEU A 86 4.42 -13.11 -0.50
C LEU A 86 5.28 -11.83 -0.61
N GLN A 87 6.59 -11.91 -0.40
CA GLN A 87 7.49 -10.76 -0.60
C GLN A 87 7.55 -10.33 -2.08
N VAL A 88 7.57 -11.30 -3.00
CA VAL A 88 7.47 -11.01 -4.45
C VAL A 88 6.11 -10.37 -4.77
N GLU A 89 5.00 -10.91 -4.25
CA GLU A 89 3.67 -10.30 -4.40
C GLU A 89 3.62 -8.86 -3.85
N ALA A 90 4.28 -8.60 -2.71
CA ALA A 90 4.33 -7.27 -2.11
C ALA A 90 5.13 -6.29 -2.98
N GLN A 91 6.21 -6.75 -3.62
CA GLN A 91 6.98 -5.93 -4.55
C GLN A 91 6.14 -5.51 -5.77
N VAL A 92 5.39 -6.45 -6.35
CA VAL A 92 4.46 -6.17 -7.46
C VAL A 92 3.36 -5.21 -7.02
N ALA A 93 2.73 -5.45 -5.86
CA ALA A 93 1.70 -4.57 -5.32
C ALA A 93 2.23 -3.16 -5.02
N ARG A 94 3.48 -3.04 -4.55
CA ARG A 94 4.14 -1.76 -4.29
C ARG A 94 4.40 -0.99 -5.57
N GLN A 95 4.83 -1.65 -6.64
CA GLN A 95 5.00 -1.04 -7.95
C GLN A 95 3.66 -0.51 -8.48
N ALA A 96 2.60 -1.33 -8.44
CA ALA A 96 1.27 -0.93 -8.87
C ALA A 96 0.73 0.28 -8.08
N TRP A 97 0.94 0.30 -6.76
CA TRP A 97 0.56 1.45 -5.92
C TRP A 97 1.36 2.71 -6.30
N PHE A 98 2.67 2.60 -6.51
CA PHE A 98 3.51 3.74 -6.90
C PHE A 98 3.11 4.32 -8.26
N GLU A 99 2.80 3.46 -9.23
CA GLU A 99 2.28 3.87 -10.55
C GLU A 99 0.93 4.58 -10.40
N ALA A 100 0.00 4.02 -9.62
CA ALA A 100 -1.29 4.64 -9.36
C ALA A 100 -1.15 6.02 -8.69
N ARG A 101 -0.25 6.14 -7.72
CA ARG A 101 0.08 7.40 -7.03
C ARG A 101 0.65 8.44 -7.98
N THR A 102 1.54 8.03 -8.88
CA THR A 102 2.12 8.92 -9.90
C THR A 102 1.06 9.45 -10.85
N LEU A 103 0.16 8.58 -11.32
CA LEU A 103 -0.94 8.96 -12.21
C LEU A 103 -1.96 9.87 -11.52
N LEU A 104 -2.20 9.67 -10.22
CA LEU A 104 -3.02 10.58 -9.42
C LEU A 104 -2.40 11.98 -9.37
N GLN A 105 -1.11 12.09 -9.04
CA GLN A 105 -0.41 13.39 -9.00
C GLN A 105 -0.44 14.11 -10.35
N GLN A 106 -0.34 13.37 -11.46
CA GLN A 106 -0.48 13.95 -12.80
C GLN A 106 -1.90 14.49 -13.03
N ALA A 107 -2.93 13.74 -12.63
CA ALA A 107 -4.32 14.19 -12.73
C ALA A 107 -4.60 15.43 -11.88
N GLU A 108 -4.08 15.49 -10.65
CA GLU A 108 -4.19 16.64 -9.76
C GLU A 108 -3.56 17.89 -10.38
N LYS A 109 -2.36 17.76 -10.97
CA LYS A 109 -1.70 18.86 -11.70
C LYS A 109 -2.52 19.35 -12.87
N LEU A 110 -3.17 18.46 -13.62
CA LEU A 110 -4.04 18.84 -14.74
C LEU A 110 -5.30 19.56 -14.24
N ALA A 111 -5.92 19.08 -13.17
CA ALA A 111 -7.09 19.73 -12.56
C ALA A 111 -6.74 21.16 -12.08
N LEU A 112 -5.60 21.33 -11.41
CA LEU A 112 -5.13 22.65 -10.98
C LEU A 112 -4.89 23.62 -12.15
N LYS A 113 -4.29 23.13 -13.24
CA LYS A 113 -4.07 23.94 -14.45
C LYS A 113 -5.39 24.37 -15.11
N ASP A 114 -6.36 23.45 -15.21
CA ASP A 114 -7.66 23.75 -15.80
C ASP A 114 -8.45 24.75 -14.94
N ASP A 115 -8.43 24.58 -13.61
CA ASP A 115 -9.08 25.51 -12.69
C ASP A 115 -8.43 26.91 -12.74
N ALA A 116 -7.11 26.99 -12.89
CA ALA A 116 -6.41 28.26 -13.10
C ALA A 116 -6.79 28.92 -14.44
N ALA A 117 -6.84 28.15 -15.53
CA ALA A 117 -7.25 28.66 -16.84
C ALA A 117 -8.69 29.21 -16.81
N ARG A 118 -9.62 28.49 -16.15
CA ARG A 118 -11.01 28.94 -15.96
C ARG A 118 -11.10 30.24 -15.17
N LYS A 119 -10.31 30.41 -14.11
CA LYS A 119 -10.29 31.66 -13.33
C LYS A 119 -9.80 32.84 -14.18
N VAL A 120 -8.78 32.63 -15.02
CA VAL A 120 -8.29 33.65 -15.95
C VAL A 120 -9.35 33.99 -17.00
N GLU A 121 -10.00 32.99 -17.59
CA GLU A 121 -11.08 33.22 -18.56
C GLU A 121 -12.29 33.93 -17.95
N ALA A 122 -12.69 33.57 -16.73
CA ALA A 122 -13.78 34.24 -16.01
C ALA A 122 -13.47 35.72 -15.80
N ARG A 123 -12.27 36.05 -15.30
CA ARG A 123 -11.82 37.45 -15.15
C ARG A 123 -11.76 38.19 -16.48
N ARG A 124 -11.33 37.52 -17.56
CA ARG A 124 -11.31 38.13 -18.91
C ARG A 124 -12.72 38.41 -19.43
N LYS A 125 -13.68 37.52 -19.19
CA LYS A 125 -15.08 37.73 -19.57
C LYS A 125 -15.72 38.87 -18.77
N GLU A 126 -15.52 38.86 -17.46
CA GLU A 126 -15.98 39.92 -16.56
C GLU A 126 -15.39 41.30 -16.95
N GLY A 127 -14.08 41.37 -17.24
CA GLY A 127 -13.46 42.60 -17.74
C GLY A 127 -14.06 43.10 -19.05
N LYS A 128 -14.31 42.20 -20.00
CA LYS A 128 -14.99 42.55 -21.26
C LYS A 128 -16.43 43.03 -21.04
N GLU A 129 -17.17 42.40 -20.13
CA GLU A 129 -18.53 42.80 -19.79
C GLU A 129 -18.55 44.20 -19.15
N LEU A 130 -17.62 44.48 -18.25
CA LEU A 130 -17.44 45.80 -17.63
C LEU A 130 -17.01 46.89 -18.62
N ASP A 131 -16.12 46.56 -19.56
CA ASP A 131 -15.73 47.44 -20.67
C ASP A 131 -16.94 47.78 -21.56
N MET A 132 -17.71 46.77 -21.97
CA MET A 132 -18.90 46.93 -22.82
C MET A 132 -20.03 47.68 -22.10
N ALA A 133 -20.15 47.54 -20.78
CA ALA A 133 -21.09 48.32 -19.97
C ALA A 133 -20.64 49.79 -19.77
N GLY A 134 -19.47 50.18 -20.29
CA GLY A 134 -18.94 51.55 -20.18
C GLY A 134 -18.36 51.89 -18.80
N ILE A 135 -18.26 50.91 -17.89
CA ILE A 135 -17.82 51.13 -16.50
C ILE A 135 -16.31 51.40 -16.44
N LEU A 136 -15.52 50.74 -17.28
CA LEU A 136 -14.06 50.90 -17.33
C LEU A 136 -13.61 52.03 -18.27
N GLY A 137 -14.49 52.54 -19.14
CA GLY A 137 -14.20 53.62 -20.11
C GLY A 137 -14.31 55.05 -19.58
N ALA A 138 -14.86 55.27 -18.38
CA ALA A 138 -15.11 56.62 -17.86
C ALA A 138 -13.86 57.31 -17.26
N SER A 139 -12.73 56.61 -17.12
CA SER A 139 -11.56 57.09 -16.36
C SER A 139 -10.45 57.72 -17.20
N HIS A 140 -10.55 57.75 -18.53
CA HIS A 140 -9.47 58.26 -19.41
C HIS A 140 -9.91 59.40 -20.35
N SER A 141 -10.98 60.11 -20.01
CA SER A 141 -11.45 61.28 -20.75
C SER A 141 -11.60 62.49 -19.85
N ARG A 142 -10.49 62.98 -19.28
CA ARG A 142 -10.36 64.38 -18.85
C ARG A 142 -8.98 64.90 -19.24
N LEU A 143 -9.01 65.66 -20.34
CA LEU A 143 -8.14 66.80 -20.61
C LEU A 143 -8.15 67.75 -19.40
#